data_AF-A0A2W4KFV2-F1
#
_entry.id   AF-A0A2W4KFV2-F1
#
_cell.length_a   1.000
_cell.length_b   1.000
_cell.length_c   1.000
_cell.angle_alpha   90.00
_cell.angle_beta   90.00
_cell.angle_gamma   90.00
#
_symmetry.space_group_name_H-M   'P 1'
#
loop_
_entity.id
_entity.type
_entity.pdbx_description
1 polymer ?
#
loop_
_entity_poly.entity_id
_entity_poly.type
_entity_poly.pdbx_seq_one_letter_code
_entity_poly.pdbx_strand_id
1 'polypeptide(L)'
;MVYKKNTSAKNVRKNPANTKEWKKKKLFEELIEKTVATIKDFGAEVEWCRCKKPKRPKGMMRIEGMCECGAKLQYKQEYVQDIIDYFSEKTDSMKLFYLAYEEQYYPARGNEEQGALKSKKPVMAVAPAPPTFERWSFEHKITDRTRKEWADEFQDFGEACEMCKDIMDSMITELAMLGKYPANYAIFYQKAKLNYEDKSKLDIGGSGFNLLLLAEQAEEKEAEGN
;
A
#
# COMPACT_ATOMS: atom_id res chain seq x y z
N MET A 1 74.45 29.33 -30.58
CA MET A 1 74.26 27.89 -30.29
C MET A 1 73.46 27.79 -28.98
N VAL A 2 72.16 27.55 -29.07
CA VAL A 2 71.24 27.59 -27.91
C VAL A 2 71.02 26.17 -27.41
N TYR A 3 71.56 25.85 -26.23
CA TYR A 3 71.33 24.57 -25.57
C TYR A 3 69.96 24.58 -24.88
N LYS A 4 68.97 23.91 -25.48
CA LYS A 4 67.71 23.58 -24.78
C LYS A 4 67.96 22.37 -23.88
N LYS A 5 67.90 22.57 -22.55
CA LYS A 5 67.87 21.48 -21.57
C LYS A 5 66.52 20.77 -21.68
N ASN A 6 66.52 19.54 -22.17
CA ASN A 6 65.39 18.63 -22.07
C ASN A 6 65.29 18.15 -20.61
N THR A 7 64.49 18.82 -19.79
CA THR A 7 64.04 18.26 -18.52
C THR A 7 62.93 17.25 -18.82
N SER A 8 63.31 15.98 -18.88
CA SER A 8 62.37 14.85 -18.87
C SER A 8 61.54 14.92 -17.59
N ALA A 9 60.21 15.05 -17.76
CA ALA A 9 59.26 14.94 -16.67
C ALA A 9 59.34 13.51 -16.12
N LYS A 10 60.00 13.36 -14.96
CA LYS A 10 59.99 12.12 -14.18
C LYS A 10 58.53 11.70 -13.98
N ASN A 11 58.20 10.50 -14.44
CA ASN A 11 56.98 9.78 -14.10
C ASN A 11 56.87 9.69 -12.57
N VAL A 12 56.15 10.63 -11.96
CA VAL A 12 55.70 10.50 -10.57
C VAL A 12 54.63 9.42 -10.57
N ARG A 13 55.03 8.18 -10.33
CA ARG A 13 54.10 7.09 -9.96
C ARG A 13 53.41 7.54 -8.68
N LYS A 14 52.19 8.08 -8.80
CA LYS A 14 51.34 8.36 -7.64
C LYS A 14 51.12 7.02 -6.94
N ASN A 15 51.58 6.92 -5.70
CA ASN A 15 51.35 5.75 -4.87
C ASN A 15 49.82 5.54 -4.78
N PRO A 16 49.29 4.38 -5.18
CA PRO A 16 47.84 4.17 -5.29
C PRO A 16 47.10 4.26 -3.94
N ALA A 17 47.82 4.26 -2.83
CA ALA A 17 47.29 4.26 -1.47
C ALA A 17 46.68 5.60 -0.99
N ASN A 18 46.93 6.73 -1.67
CA ASN A 18 46.52 8.06 -1.15
C ASN A 18 45.52 8.81 -2.04
N THR A 19 44.83 8.11 -2.94
CA THR A 19 43.74 8.72 -3.72
C THR A 19 42.43 8.67 -2.93
N LYS A 20 41.62 9.74 -3.01
CA LYS A 20 40.30 9.87 -2.37
C LYS A 20 39.37 8.69 -2.71
N GLU A 21 39.55 8.10 -3.90
CA GLU A 21 38.82 6.93 -4.38
C GLU A 21 39.17 5.64 -3.62
N TRP A 22 40.44 5.42 -3.29
CA TRP A 22 40.86 4.24 -2.53
C TRP A 22 40.25 4.24 -1.12
N LYS A 23 40.23 5.40 -0.45
CA LYS A 23 39.59 5.56 0.86
C LYS A 23 38.08 5.28 0.80
N LYS A 24 37.39 5.76 -0.24
CA LYS A 24 35.96 5.47 -0.45
C LYS A 24 35.70 3.99 -0.68
N LYS A 25 36.55 3.32 -1.48
CA LYS A 25 36.44 1.89 -1.74
C LYS A 25 36.62 1.08 -0.45
N LYS A 26 37.61 1.42 0.38
CA LYS A 26 37.85 0.74 1.65
C LYS A 26 36.68 0.90 2.63
N LEU A 27 36.15 2.12 2.77
CA LEU A 27 34.96 2.37 3.60
C LEU A 27 33.75 1.57 3.11
N PHE A 28 33.58 1.43 1.80
CA PHE A 28 32.51 0.63 1.22
C PHE A 28 32.67 -0.87 1.50
N GLU A 29 33.89 -1.40 1.40
CA GLU A 29 34.21 -2.79 1.76
C GLU A 29 33.95 -3.06 3.24
N GLU A 30 34.39 -2.18 4.14
CA GLU A 30 34.13 -2.27 5.59
C GLU A 30 32.62 -2.23 5.91
N LEU A 31 31.85 -1.40 5.20
CA LEU A 31 30.39 -1.34 5.36
C LEU A 31 29.73 -2.66 4.94
N ILE A 32 30.16 -3.24 3.81
CA ILE A 32 29.64 -4.53 3.34
C ILE A 32 29.99 -5.65 4.32
N GLU A 33 31.23 -5.70 4.82
CA GLU A 33 31.65 -6.72 5.80
C GLU A 33 30.81 -6.67 7.07
N LYS A 34 30.57 -5.46 7.62
CA LYS A 34 29.66 -5.26 8.75
C LYS A 34 28.26 -5.76 8.44
N THR A 35 27.73 -5.42 7.27
CA THR A 35 26.38 -5.83 6.84
C THR A 35 26.26 -7.36 6.76
N VAL A 36 27.26 -8.02 6.18
CA VAL A 36 27.34 -9.48 6.05
C VAL A 36 27.40 -10.14 7.44
N ALA A 37 28.16 -9.56 8.37
CA ALA A 37 28.20 -10.04 9.75
C ALA A 37 26.83 -9.94 10.41
N THR A 38 26.14 -8.80 10.30
CA THR A 38 24.81 -8.62 10.90
C THR A 38 23.76 -9.58 10.32
N ILE A 39 23.83 -9.87 9.01
CA ILE A 39 22.94 -10.87 8.37
C ILE A 39 23.20 -12.27 8.94
N LYS A 40 24.46 -12.63 9.17
CA LYS A 40 24.83 -13.92 9.77
C LYS A 40 24.42 -14.00 11.24
N ASP A 41 24.56 -12.90 11.99
CA ASP A 41 24.12 -12.81 13.38
C ASP A 41 22.59 -12.94 13.50
N PHE A 42 21.86 -12.48 12.49
CA PHE A 42 20.42 -12.69 12.35
C PHE A 42 20.05 -14.15 12.00
N GLY A 43 21.03 -15.00 11.70
CA GLY A 43 20.81 -16.42 11.37
C GLY A 43 20.37 -16.66 9.92
N ALA A 44 20.55 -15.69 9.02
CA ALA A 44 20.17 -15.81 7.62
C ALA A 44 21.38 -16.02 6.69
N GLU A 45 21.13 -16.68 5.56
CA GLU A 45 22.13 -16.85 4.51
C GLU A 45 22.30 -15.57 3.70
N VAL A 46 23.54 -15.24 3.33
CA VAL A 46 23.88 -14.01 2.63
C VAL A 46 23.71 -14.21 1.13
N GLU A 47 22.57 -13.79 0.61
CA GLU A 47 22.37 -13.69 -0.83
C GLU A 47 22.97 -12.39 -1.39
N TRP A 48 23.62 -12.46 -2.55
CA TRP A 48 24.18 -11.29 -3.21
C TRP A 48 23.29 -10.81 -4.37
N CYS A 49 23.18 -9.49 -4.51
CA CYS A 49 22.54 -8.92 -5.69
C CYS A 49 23.57 -8.64 -6.80
N ARG A 50 23.08 -8.43 -8.03
CA ARG A 50 23.89 -7.98 -9.18
C ARG A 50 24.67 -6.69 -8.91
N CYS A 51 24.19 -5.88 -7.95
CA CYS A 51 24.80 -4.63 -7.51
C CYS A 51 26.03 -4.80 -6.60
N LYS A 52 26.47 -6.04 -6.32
CA LYS A 52 27.57 -6.39 -5.41
C LYS A 52 27.35 -5.97 -3.95
N LYS A 53 26.11 -5.69 -3.56
CA LYS A 53 25.70 -5.54 -2.16
C LYS A 53 24.89 -6.78 -1.73
N PRO A 54 24.94 -7.18 -0.46
CA PRO A 54 24.10 -8.26 0.06
C PRO A 54 22.61 -7.89 -0.02
N LYS A 55 21.75 -8.85 -0.33
CA LYS A 55 20.29 -8.70 -0.28
C LYS A 55 19.82 -8.72 1.17
N ARG A 56 18.66 -8.11 1.41
CA ARG A 56 17.98 -8.14 2.70
C ARG A 56 17.37 -9.53 2.91
N PRO A 57 17.69 -10.23 4.02
CA PRO A 57 16.95 -11.41 4.44
C PRO A 57 15.49 -11.07 4.79
N LYS A 58 14.58 -12.04 4.66
CA LYS A 58 13.19 -11.87 5.12
C LYS A 58 13.15 -11.65 6.64
N GLY A 59 12.28 -10.77 7.11
CA GLY A 59 12.12 -10.44 8.54
C GLY A 59 13.22 -9.57 9.16
N MET A 60 14.32 -9.31 8.45
CA MET A 60 15.37 -8.40 8.92
C MET A 60 15.06 -6.96 8.50
N MET A 61 15.24 -6.00 9.41
CA MET A 61 15.26 -4.59 9.03
C MET A 61 16.47 -4.30 8.14
N ARG A 62 16.25 -3.42 7.16
CA ARG A 62 17.31 -3.04 6.24
C ARG A 62 18.33 -2.14 6.94
N ILE A 63 19.60 -2.46 6.77
CA ILE A 63 20.73 -1.64 7.26
C ILE A 63 21.53 -1.06 6.10
N GLU A 64 22.28 0.00 6.41
CA GLU A 64 23.15 0.68 5.46
C GLU A 64 24.23 -0.28 4.94
N GLY A 65 24.32 -0.45 3.62
CA GLY A 65 25.21 -1.42 2.97
C GLY A 65 24.48 -2.53 2.19
N MET A 66 23.18 -2.75 2.41
CA MET A 66 22.36 -3.72 1.66
C MET A 66 21.92 -3.21 0.27
N CYS A 67 21.65 -4.12 -0.68
CA CYS A 67 21.40 -3.79 -2.09
C CYS A 67 20.09 -3.04 -2.37
N GLU A 68 20.19 -1.89 -3.05
CA GLU A 68 19.08 -0.99 -3.38
C GLU A 68 18.43 -1.22 -4.74
N CYS A 69 18.83 -2.24 -5.49
CA CYS A 69 18.42 -2.39 -6.89
C CYS A 69 16.94 -2.77 -7.13
N GLY A 70 16.13 -2.87 -6.08
CA GLY A 70 14.65 -2.88 -6.13
C GLY A 70 14.00 -1.83 -5.22
N ALA A 71 14.76 -0.86 -4.72
CA ALA A 71 14.47 -0.14 -3.48
C ALA A 71 13.75 1.20 -3.63
N LYS A 72 12.63 1.23 -4.34
CA LYS A 72 11.62 2.29 -4.12
C LYS A 72 10.54 1.91 -3.10
N LEU A 73 10.67 0.73 -2.49
CA LEU A 73 9.65 0.11 -1.64
C LEU A 73 10.28 -0.36 -0.33
N GLN A 74 10.80 0.56 0.48
CA GLN A 74 11.45 0.20 1.75
C GLN A 74 10.44 0.34 2.87
N TYR A 75 10.22 -0.72 3.65
CA TYR A 75 9.45 -0.61 4.88
C TYR A 75 10.18 0.33 5.85
N LYS A 76 9.42 1.23 6.47
CA LYS A 76 9.87 2.11 7.53
C LYS A 76 8.96 1.88 8.74
N GLN A 77 9.53 1.91 9.94
CA GLN A 77 8.76 1.76 11.17
C GLN A 77 7.74 2.90 11.35
N GLU A 78 8.02 4.07 10.78
CA GLU A 78 7.09 5.21 10.71
C GLU A 78 5.77 4.87 10.01
N TYR A 79 5.75 3.86 9.12
CA TYR A 79 4.54 3.45 8.41
C TYR A 79 3.47 2.84 9.32
N VAL A 80 3.84 2.35 10.51
CA VAL A 80 2.88 1.87 11.51
C VAL A 80 1.96 3.00 11.95
N GLN A 81 2.53 4.15 12.31
CA GLN A 81 1.74 5.30 12.75
C GLN A 81 1.10 6.00 11.56
N ASP A 82 1.82 6.16 10.45
CA ASP A 82 1.32 6.84 9.25
C ASP A 82 0.05 6.21 8.67
N ILE A 83 -0.03 4.87 8.62
CA ILE A 83 -1.25 4.20 8.12
C ILE A 83 -2.43 4.42 9.07
N ILE A 84 -2.20 4.38 10.39
CA ILE A 84 -3.24 4.65 11.39
C ILE A 84 -3.73 6.08 11.27
N ASP A 85 -2.80 7.04 11.16
CA ASP A 85 -3.10 8.46 11.02
C ASP A 85 -3.89 8.70 9.73
N TYR A 86 -3.49 8.11 8.61
CA TYR A 86 -4.22 8.19 7.34
C TYR A 86 -5.68 7.74 7.49
N PHE A 87 -5.92 6.59 8.12
CA PHE A 87 -7.26 6.07 8.32
C PHE A 87 -8.08 6.91 9.31
N SER A 88 -7.44 7.39 10.38
CA SER A 88 -8.08 8.19 11.43
C SER A 88 -8.44 9.60 10.96
N GLU A 89 -7.50 10.31 10.31
CA GLU A 89 -7.73 11.63 9.74
C GLU A 89 -8.85 11.62 8.70
N LYS A 90 -8.88 10.58 7.86
CA LYS A 90 -9.97 10.43 6.90
C LYS A 90 -11.30 10.24 7.61
N THR A 91 -11.37 9.37 8.62
CA THR A 91 -12.58 9.17 9.42
C THR A 91 -13.05 10.47 10.09
N ASP A 92 -12.14 11.27 10.65
CA ASP A 92 -12.50 12.55 11.25
C ASP A 92 -12.93 13.61 10.23
N SER A 93 -12.25 13.66 9.07
CA SER A 93 -12.63 14.55 7.97
C SER A 93 -14.01 14.21 7.39
N MET A 94 -14.49 12.97 7.56
CA MET A 94 -15.83 12.55 7.12
C MET A 94 -16.97 13.10 7.98
N LYS A 95 -16.69 13.60 9.20
CA LYS A 95 -17.68 14.37 9.98
C LYS A 95 -18.02 15.71 9.30
N LEU A 96 -17.14 16.20 8.42
CA LEU A 96 -17.35 17.41 7.62
C LEU A 96 -18.00 17.04 6.29
N PHE A 97 -19.32 17.26 6.22
CA PHE A 97 -20.13 17.02 5.03
C PHE A 97 -19.68 17.86 3.83
N TYR A 98 -19.50 17.23 2.67
CA TYR A 98 -19.50 17.96 1.40
C TYR A 98 -20.94 18.25 0.99
N LEU A 99 -21.39 19.47 1.26
CA LEU A 99 -22.60 20.01 0.63
C LEU A 99 -22.23 20.32 -0.83
N ALA A 100 -22.67 19.47 -1.75
CA ALA A 100 -22.70 19.86 -3.16
C ALA A 100 -23.72 20.98 -3.30
N TYR A 101 -23.36 22.09 -3.95
CA TYR A 101 -24.25 23.22 -4.16
C TYR A 101 -24.64 23.32 -5.64
N GLU A 102 -25.92 23.54 -5.92
CA GLU A 102 -26.36 24.10 -7.20
C GLU A 102 -26.22 25.61 -7.12
N GLU A 103 -25.45 26.16 -8.03
CA GLU A 103 -25.31 27.58 -8.24
C GLU A 103 -26.12 27.94 -9.48
N GLN A 104 -27.19 28.70 -9.28
CA GLN A 104 -27.94 29.31 -10.37
C GLN A 104 -27.43 30.73 -10.56
N TYR A 105 -27.14 31.10 -11.80
CA TYR A 105 -26.64 32.41 -12.18
C TYR A 105 -27.73 33.18 -12.95
N TYR A 106 -27.73 34.51 -12.84
CA TYR A 106 -28.49 35.35 -13.75
C TYR A 106 -27.91 35.25 -15.17
N PRO A 107 -28.71 35.47 -16.23
CA PRO A 107 -28.18 35.55 -17.58
C PRO A 107 -27.12 36.66 -17.66
N ALA A 108 -25.97 36.36 -18.28
CA ALA A 108 -24.87 37.29 -18.43
C ALA A 108 -25.32 38.54 -19.20
N ARG A 109 -24.81 39.72 -18.81
CA ARG A 109 -25.05 40.98 -19.52
C ARG A 109 -23.77 41.41 -20.23
N GLY A 110 -23.85 41.69 -21.53
CA GLY A 110 -22.69 42.13 -22.30
C GLY A 110 -21.72 40.98 -22.59
N ASN A 111 -20.43 41.18 -22.32
CA ASN A 111 -19.35 40.27 -22.71
C ASN A 111 -18.88 39.34 -21.56
N GLU A 112 -19.63 39.25 -20.47
CA GLU A 112 -19.30 38.38 -19.34
C GLU A 112 -19.66 36.91 -19.64
N GLU A 113 -18.79 35.98 -19.25
CA GLU A 113 -19.02 34.53 -19.46
C GLU A 113 -20.14 33.98 -18.57
N GLN A 114 -20.40 34.60 -17.41
CA GLN A 114 -21.48 34.25 -16.48
C GLN A 114 -22.05 35.50 -15.80
N GLY A 115 -23.36 35.58 -15.61
CA GLY A 115 -23.99 36.66 -14.84
C GLY A 115 -23.86 36.45 -13.33
N ALA A 116 -24.32 37.41 -12.53
CA ALA A 116 -24.20 37.34 -11.07
C ALA A 116 -24.90 36.10 -10.45
N LEU A 117 -24.37 35.57 -9.35
CA LEU A 117 -24.93 34.43 -8.63
C LEU A 117 -26.34 34.77 -8.11
N LYS A 118 -27.36 34.04 -8.57
CA LYS A 118 -28.77 34.22 -8.23
C LYS A 118 -29.16 33.43 -6.99
N SER A 119 -28.72 32.18 -6.89
CA SER A 119 -28.97 31.36 -5.70
C SER A 119 -27.95 30.25 -5.59
N LYS A 120 -27.54 29.93 -4.37
CA LYS A 120 -26.71 28.79 -4.02
C LYS A 120 -27.49 27.89 -3.07
N LYS A 121 -27.90 26.71 -3.54
CA LYS A 121 -28.68 25.75 -2.74
C LYS A 121 -27.89 24.48 -2.53
N PRO A 122 -27.83 23.91 -1.32
CA PRO A 122 -27.26 22.59 -1.11
C PRO A 122 -28.16 21.53 -1.77
N VAL A 123 -27.61 20.72 -2.66
CA VAL A 123 -28.34 19.73 -3.47
C VAL A 123 -28.17 18.33 -2.94
N MET A 124 -26.97 17.99 -2.48
CA MET A 124 -26.66 16.63 -2.03
C MET A 124 -25.53 16.63 -1.01
N ALA A 125 -25.71 15.86 0.06
CA ALA A 125 -24.60 15.45 0.90
C ALA A 125 -23.94 14.26 0.22
N VAL A 126 -22.79 14.47 -0.41
CA VAL A 126 -22.02 13.37 -1.02
C VAL A 126 -21.35 12.60 0.11
N ALA A 127 -21.61 11.30 0.19
CA ALA A 127 -20.88 10.44 1.12
C ALA A 127 -19.38 10.51 0.79
N PRO A 128 -18.53 10.90 1.74
CA PRO A 128 -17.10 10.96 1.47
C PRO A 128 -16.55 9.57 1.12
N ALA A 129 -15.43 9.53 0.41
CA ALA A 129 -14.79 8.27 0.03
C ALA A 129 -14.15 7.62 1.27
N PRO A 130 -14.38 6.31 1.51
CA PRO A 130 -13.73 5.62 2.63
C PRO A 130 -12.21 5.58 2.42
N PRO A 131 -11.40 5.64 3.51
CA PRO A 131 -9.98 5.34 3.40
C PRO A 131 -9.80 3.91 2.91
N THR A 132 -8.85 3.69 2.01
CA THR A 132 -8.59 2.38 1.40
C THR A 132 -7.09 2.09 1.43
N PHE A 133 -6.76 0.81 1.62
CA PHE A 133 -5.38 0.35 1.65
C PHE A 133 -4.69 0.54 0.29
N GLU A 134 -5.45 0.39 -0.79
CA GLU A 134 -5.00 0.58 -2.16
C GLU A 134 -4.58 2.04 -2.38
N ARG A 135 -5.33 2.99 -1.82
CA ARG A 135 -5.02 4.41 -1.94
C ARG A 135 -3.80 4.80 -1.11
N TRP A 136 -3.72 4.33 0.13
CA TRP A 136 -2.54 4.53 0.97
C TRP A 136 -1.28 3.95 0.30
N SER A 137 -1.40 2.75 -0.27
CA SER A 137 -0.31 2.09 -1.01
C SER A 137 0.12 2.90 -2.22
N PHE A 138 -0.84 3.41 -3.00
CA PHE A 138 -0.55 4.26 -4.15
C PHE A 138 0.19 5.54 -3.77
N GLU A 139 -0.22 6.21 -2.69
CA GLU A 139 0.41 7.44 -2.18
C GLU A 139 1.86 7.19 -1.74
N HIS A 140 2.12 6.02 -1.15
CA HIS A 140 3.46 5.54 -0.81
C HIS A 140 4.23 4.93 -1.99
N LYS A 141 3.65 4.92 -3.19
CA LYS A 141 4.20 4.32 -4.41
C LYS A 141 4.57 2.85 -4.23
N ILE A 142 3.79 2.16 -3.39
CA ILE A 142 3.91 0.73 -3.15
C ILE A 142 2.77 -0.05 -3.80
N THR A 143 3.05 -1.31 -4.13
CA THR A 143 2.00 -2.22 -4.57
C THR A 143 1.27 -2.77 -3.36
N ASP A 144 -0.01 -3.08 -3.53
CA ASP A 144 -0.80 -3.63 -2.43
C ASP A 144 -0.29 -5.02 -1.99
N ARG A 145 0.36 -5.75 -2.90
CA ARG A 145 1.12 -6.98 -2.58
C ARG A 145 2.27 -6.69 -1.61
N THR A 146 3.03 -5.63 -1.86
CA THR A 146 4.14 -5.23 -0.99
C THR A 146 3.66 -4.84 0.41
N ARG A 147 2.53 -4.13 0.50
CA ARG A 147 1.91 -3.82 1.80
C ARG A 147 1.53 -5.09 2.56
N LYS A 148 0.91 -6.06 1.88
CA LYS A 148 0.55 -7.36 2.49
C LYS A 148 1.80 -8.13 2.96
N GLU A 149 2.83 -8.18 2.11
CA GLU A 149 4.13 -8.77 2.49
C GLU A 149 4.72 -8.09 3.74
N TRP A 150 4.58 -6.78 3.90
CA TRP A 150 5.02 -6.08 5.12
C TRP A 150 4.16 -6.39 6.34
N ALA A 151 2.85 -6.55 6.17
CA ALA A 151 1.96 -6.94 7.27
C ALA A 151 2.28 -8.35 7.78
N ASP A 152 2.68 -9.26 6.88
CA ASP A 152 3.10 -10.62 7.24
C ASP A 152 4.50 -10.66 7.89
N GLU A 153 5.42 -9.78 7.45
CA GLU A 153 6.80 -9.74 7.94
C GLU A 153 6.97 -8.93 9.24
N PHE A 154 6.21 -7.86 9.44
CA PHE A 154 6.36 -6.93 10.56
C PHE A 154 5.09 -6.90 11.40
N GLN A 155 5.13 -7.56 12.55
CA GLN A 155 3.97 -7.73 13.43
C GLN A 155 3.30 -6.39 13.78
N ASP A 156 4.05 -5.38 14.21
CA ASP A 156 3.50 -4.05 14.55
C ASP A 156 2.71 -3.43 13.39
N PHE A 157 3.17 -3.62 12.14
CA PHE A 157 2.48 -3.12 10.95
C PHE A 157 1.27 -3.96 10.59
N GLY A 158 1.34 -5.27 10.82
CA GLY A 158 0.20 -6.18 10.72
C GLY A 158 -0.93 -5.77 11.67
N GLU A 159 -0.61 -5.55 12.95
CA GLU A 159 -1.55 -5.08 13.98
C GLU A 159 -2.14 -3.71 13.61
N ALA A 160 -1.31 -2.78 13.12
CA ALA A 160 -1.80 -1.49 12.61
C ALA A 160 -2.76 -1.66 11.42
N CYS A 161 -2.47 -2.59 10.49
CA CYS A 161 -3.36 -2.89 9.39
C CYS A 161 -4.70 -3.49 9.86
N GLU A 162 -4.70 -4.30 10.92
CA GLU A 162 -5.94 -4.82 11.52
C GLU A 162 -6.76 -3.70 12.15
N MET A 163 -6.13 -2.82 12.95
CA MET A 163 -6.81 -1.64 13.48
C MET A 163 -7.40 -0.75 12.38
N CYS A 164 -6.69 -0.57 11.26
CA CYS A 164 -7.20 0.20 10.13
C CYS A 164 -8.43 -0.44 9.48
N LYS A 165 -8.53 -1.78 9.46
CA LYS A 165 -9.75 -2.48 9.02
C LYS A 165 -10.90 -2.18 9.97
N ASP A 166 -10.68 -2.27 11.28
CA ASP A 166 -11.71 -1.98 12.28
C ASP A 166 -12.22 -0.53 12.19
N ILE A 167 -11.32 0.43 11.95
CA ILE A 167 -11.67 1.84 11.71
C ILE A 167 -12.54 1.97 10.45
N MET A 168 -12.10 1.38 9.34
CA MET A 168 -12.84 1.41 8.06
C MET A 168 -14.24 0.79 8.22
N ASP A 169 -14.32 -0.34 8.93
CA ASP A 169 -15.54 -1.09 9.18
C ASP A 169 -16.54 -0.28 10.03
N SER A 170 -16.07 0.33 11.13
CA SER A 170 -16.91 1.18 12.00
C SER A 170 -17.49 2.32 11.19
N MET A 171 -16.65 2.97 10.40
CA MET A 171 -17.02 4.12 9.58
C MET A 171 -18.03 3.76 8.49
N ILE A 172 -17.84 2.65 7.75
CA ILE A 172 -18.81 2.20 6.74
C ILE A 172 -20.15 1.86 7.40
N THR A 173 -20.12 1.20 8.56
CA THR A 173 -21.33 0.82 9.31
C THR A 173 -22.09 2.06 9.77
N GLU A 174 -21.42 3.03 10.38
CA GLU A 174 -22.04 4.29 10.83
C GLU A 174 -22.67 5.06 9.66
N LEU A 175 -21.94 5.21 8.55
CA LEU A 175 -22.44 5.91 7.36
C LEU A 175 -23.60 5.17 6.69
N ALA A 176 -23.58 3.83 6.70
CA ALA A 176 -24.69 3.01 6.25
C ALA A 176 -25.94 3.22 7.12
N MET A 177 -25.78 3.22 8.46
CA MET A 177 -26.88 3.45 9.41
C MET A 177 -27.48 4.86 9.28
N LEU A 178 -26.66 5.85 8.93
CA LEU A 178 -27.11 7.21 8.62
C LEU A 178 -27.75 7.35 7.23
N GLY A 179 -27.88 6.25 6.47
CA GLY A 179 -28.45 6.22 5.13
C GLY A 179 -27.60 6.93 4.08
N LYS A 180 -26.29 7.09 4.32
CA LYS A 180 -25.37 7.79 3.41
C LYS A 180 -24.81 6.89 2.32
N TYR A 181 -24.62 5.61 2.62
CA TYR A 181 -24.34 4.61 1.60
C TYR A 181 -25.65 3.99 1.08
N PRO A 182 -25.69 3.56 -0.20
CA PRO A 182 -26.80 2.77 -0.70
C PRO A 182 -26.99 1.51 0.16
N ALA A 183 -28.24 1.22 0.54
CA ALA A 183 -28.55 0.07 1.41
C ALA A 183 -27.98 -1.26 0.87
N ASN A 184 -27.99 -1.44 -0.45
CA ASN A 184 -27.43 -2.63 -1.10
C ASN A 184 -25.92 -2.78 -0.85
N TYR A 185 -25.17 -1.67 -0.88
CA TYR A 185 -23.73 -1.67 -0.61
C TYR A 185 -23.45 -2.04 0.85
N ALA A 186 -24.20 -1.45 1.78
CA ALA A 186 -24.09 -1.75 3.21
C ALA A 186 -24.39 -3.23 3.51
N ILE A 187 -25.47 -3.77 2.94
CA ILE A 187 -25.86 -5.18 3.12
C ILE A 187 -24.77 -6.10 2.55
N PHE A 188 -24.29 -5.82 1.34
CA PHE A 188 -23.23 -6.61 0.72
C PHE A 188 -21.95 -6.62 1.56
N TYR A 189 -21.52 -5.44 2.00
CA TYR A 189 -20.32 -5.29 2.83
C TYR A 189 -20.45 -6.02 4.17
N GLN A 190 -21.58 -5.87 4.86
CA GLN A 190 -21.81 -6.53 6.15
C GLN A 190 -21.90 -8.05 6.01
N LYS A 191 -22.50 -8.56 4.91
CA LYS A 191 -22.53 -9.99 4.60
C LYS A 191 -21.13 -10.54 4.35
N ALA A 192 -20.32 -9.84 3.55
CA ALA A 192 -18.94 -10.21 3.28
C ALA A 192 -18.10 -10.24 4.56
N LYS A 193 -18.31 -9.28 5.48
CA LYS A 193 -17.63 -9.24 6.78
C LYS A 193 -18.02 -10.40 7.70
N LEU A 194 -19.32 -10.68 7.81
CA LEU A 194 -19.84 -11.70 8.74
C LEU A 194 -19.82 -13.12 8.15
N ASN A 195 -19.31 -13.29 6.93
CA ASN A 195 -19.37 -14.53 6.17
C ASN A 195 -20.80 -15.11 6.11
N TYR A 196 -21.80 -14.24 5.99
CA TYR A 196 -23.19 -14.67 5.87
C TYR A 196 -23.51 -15.00 4.42
N GLU A 197 -23.89 -16.24 4.17
CA GLU A 197 -24.46 -16.67 2.90
C GLU A 197 -25.95 -16.35 2.83
N ASP A 198 -26.40 -15.90 1.66
CA ASP A 198 -27.82 -15.68 1.42
C ASP A 198 -28.56 -17.01 1.42
N LYS A 199 -29.47 -17.18 2.38
CA LYS A 199 -30.37 -18.32 2.42
C LYS A 199 -31.38 -18.17 1.28
N SER A 200 -31.13 -18.83 0.16
CA SER A 200 -32.14 -19.00 -0.88
C SER A 200 -33.11 -20.12 -0.48
N LYS A 201 -34.40 -19.80 -0.42
CA LYS A 201 -35.44 -20.85 -0.43
C LYS A 201 -35.70 -21.18 -1.90
N LEU A 202 -35.26 -22.36 -2.32
CA LEU A 202 -35.68 -22.93 -3.59
C LEU A 202 -37.12 -23.44 -3.41
N ASP A 203 -38.11 -22.68 -3.88
CA ASP A 203 -39.46 -23.21 -4.05
C ASP A 203 -39.46 -24.17 -5.24
N ILE A 204 -39.35 -25.47 -4.95
CA ILE A 204 -39.49 -26.54 -5.94
C ILE A 204 -40.99 -26.68 -6.25
N GLY A 205 -41.52 -25.75 -7.03
CA GLY A 205 -42.83 -25.84 -7.67
C GLY A 205 -42.72 -26.63 -8.96
N GLY A 206 -42.67 -27.97 -8.87
CA GLY A 206 -42.60 -28.84 -10.04
C GLY A 206 -43.01 -30.26 -9.71
N SER A 207 -44.14 -30.70 -10.28
CA SER A 207 -44.66 -32.06 -10.18
C SER A 207 -43.60 -33.10 -10.52
N GLY A 208 -43.29 -33.99 -9.55
CA GLY A 208 -42.55 -35.23 -9.82
C GLY A 208 -41.03 -35.18 -9.66
N PHE A 209 -40.49 -34.40 -8.71
CA PHE A 209 -39.06 -34.37 -8.43
C PHE A 209 -38.67 -35.43 -7.37
N ASN A 210 -37.85 -36.41 -7.77
CA ASN A 210 -37.46 -37.56 -6.94
C ASN A 210 -36.26 -37.18 -6.05
N LEU A 211 -36.52 -36.89 -4.78
CA LEU A 211 -35.54 -36.46 -3.75
C LEU A 211 -34.29 -37.34 -3.64
N LEU A 212 -34.38 -38.62 -4.03
CA LEU A 212 -33.28 -39.57 -4.06
C LEU A 212 -32.15 -39.18 -5.02
N LEU A 213 -32.48 -38.59 -6.18
CA LEU A 213 -31.51 -38.29 -7.23
C LEU A 213 -30.63 -37.07 -6.90
N LEU A 214 -31.16 -36.16 -6.07
CA LEU A 214 -30.40 -35.02 -5.53
C LEU A 214 -29.49 -35.43 -4.37
N ALA A 215 -29.87 -36.43 -3.59
CA ALA A 215 -29.03 -36.98 -2.53
C ALA A 215 -27.82 -37.72 -3.11
N GLU A 216 -28.01 -38.54 -4.15
CA GLU A 216 -26.91 -39.22 -4.85
C GLU A 216 -25.92 -38.21 -5.48
N GLN A 217 -26.43 -37.14 -6.11
CA GLN A 217 -25.56 -36.11 -6.70
C GLN A 217 -24.84 -35.22 -5.68
N ALA A 218 -25.34 -35.14 -4.44
CA ALA A 218 -24.68 -34.42 -3.36
C ALA A 218 -23.56 -35.28 -2.76
N GLU A 219 -23.78 -36.59 -2.57
CA GLU A 219 -22.75 -37.52 -2.08
C GLU A 219 -21.59 -37.70 -3.08
N GLU A 220 -21.86 -37.73 -4.39
CA GLU A 220 -20.80 -37.81 -5.41
C GLU A 220 -19.89 -36.57 -5.42
N LYS A 221 -20.45 -35.37 -5.18
CA LYS A 221 -19.67 -34.13 -5.12
C LYS A 221 -18.83 -33.98 -3.85
N GLU A 222 -19.24 -34.60 -2.75
CA GLU A 222 -18.44 -34.67 -1.52
C GLU A 222 -17.31 -35.72 -1.64
N ALA A 223 -17.51 -36.78 -2.43
CA ALA A 223 -16.49 -37.80 -2.66
C ALA A 223 -15.36 -37.37 -3.63
N GLU A 224 -15.65 -36.51 -4.61
CA GLU A 224 -14.64 -36.00 -5.57
C GLU A 224 -13.79 -34.83 -5.01
N GLY A 225 -14.11 -34.33 -3.81
CA GLY A 225 -13.46 -33.17 -3.18
C GLY A 225 -12.35 -33.46 -2.17
N ASN A 226 -11.90 -34.73 -2.03
CA ASN A 226 -10.85 -35.14 -1.09
C ASN A 226 -9.57 -35.60 -1.79
#